data_AF-A0A3A6N2D9-F1
#
_entry.id   AF-A0A3A6N2D9-F1
#
_cell.length_a   1.000
_cell.length_b   1.000
_cell.length_c   1.000
_cell.angle_alpha   90.00
_cell.angle_beta   90.00
_cell.angle_gamma   90.00
#
_symmetry.space_group_name_H-M   'P 1'
#
loop_
_entity.id
_entity.type
_entity.pdbx_description
1 polymer ?
#
loop_
_entity_poly.entity_id
_entity_poly.type
_entity_poly.pdbx_seq_one_letter_code
_entity_poly.pdbx_strand_id
1 'polypeptide(L)'
;MKKLRMTHQREVILEELAKCTGHPAADELHQRLKKKMPRISLATVYRNLEILAEAGSIKKIEISGRQKRFDWEVRPHNHIYCLECHRVDNIRLESETQVPQPDDDRGYAITGCRIEFTGICPVCQKKHFEQGGSSMGCAKCKSDSLNASQNQVLRTLALSKNPCGSKEIAAASGLDAKEVSGNLSALKKIGYIASPVRCKYEITPEGKKAIA
;
A
#
# COMPACT_ATOMS: atom_id res chain seq x y z
N MET A 1 -41.51 13.79 4.09
CA MET A 1 -40.53 13.12 3.20
C MET A 1 -41.02 13.25 1.76
N LYS A 2 -40.27 13.90 0.87
CA LYS A 2 -40.64 13.96 -0.56
C LYS A 2 -40.58 12.54 -1.13
N LYS A 3 -41.70 12.05 -1.67
CA LYS A 3 -41.75 10.76 -2.37
C LYS A 3 -40.89 10.88 -3.64
N LEU A 4 -39.67 10.37 -3.59
CA LEU A 4 -38.77 10.39 -4.74
C LEU A 4 -39.38 9.52 -5.85
N ARG A 5 -39.66 10.12 -7.02
CA ARG A 5 -40.08 9.35 -8.19
C ARG A 5 -38.90 8.50 -8.65
N MET A 6 -38.99 7.18 -8.54
CA MET A 6 -37.96 6.30 -9.09
C MET A 6 -38.09 6.27 -10.62
N THR A 7 -37.02 6.64 -11.32
CA THR A 7 -36.95 6.59 -12.78
C THR A 7 -36.01 5.46 -13.18
N HIS A 8 -36.17 4.92 -14.39
CA HIS A 8 -35.28 3.88 -14.89
C HIS A 8 -33.79 4.26 -14.81
N GLN A 9 -33.44 5.54 -15.06
CA GLN A 9 -32.06 6.01 -14.88
C GLN A 9 -31.56 5.87 -13.44
N ARG A 10 -32.41 6.18 -12.45
CA ARG A 10 -32.06 6.07 -11.03
C ARG A 10 -31.90 4.63 -10.60
N GLU A 11 -32.78 3.73 -11.08
CA GLU A 11 -32.66 2.29 -10.84
C GLU A 11 -31.34 1.75 -11.36
N VAL A 12 -30.98 2.07 -12.61
CA VAL A 12 -29.71 1.62 -13.20
C VAL A 12 -28.50 2.20 -12.46
N ILE A 13 -28.57 3.46 -12.01
CA ILE A 13 -27.51 4.08 -11.19
C ILE A 13 -27.34 3.34 -9.86
N LEU A 14 -28.46 3.04 -9.19
CA LEU A 14 -28.50 2.33 -7.91
C LEU A 14 -27.93 0.90 -8.06
N GLU A 15 -28.37 0.16 -9.08
CA GLU A 15 -27.85 -1.18 -9.37
C GLU A 15 -26.34 -1.19 -9.63
N GLU A 16 -25.83 -0.21 -10.36
CA GLU A 16 -24.38 -0.13 -10.63
C GLU A 16 -23.58 0.29 -9.40
N LEU A 17 -24.13 1.17 -8.57
CA LEU A 17 -23.51 1.55 -7.30
C LEU A 17 -23.47 0.35 -6.34
N ALA A 18 -24.54 -0.44 -6.26
CA ALA A 18 -24.62 -1.64 -5.42
C ALA A 18 -23.60 -2.73 -5.78
N LYS A 19 -23.12 -2.75 -7.04
CA LYS A 19 -22.05 -3.67 -7.49
C LYS A 19 -20.64 -3.19 -7.17
N CYS A 20 -20.50 -1.94 -6.72
CA CYS A 20 -19.20 -1.39 -6.37
C CYS A 20 -18.80 -1.88 -4.97
N THR A 21 -17.67 -2.57 -4.87
CA THR A 21 -17.10 -3.01 -3.58
C THR A 21 -16.37 -1.88 -2.83
N GLY A 22 -16.18 -0.73 -3.47
CA GLY A 22 -15.69 0.49 -2.85
C GLY A 22 -16.62 1.65 -3.18
N HIS A 23 -16.21 2.87 -2.83
CA HIS A 23 -17.06 4.06 -2.93
C HIS A 23 -16.68 4.87 -4.16
N PRO A 24 -17.29 4.65 -5.33
CA PRO A 24 -16.85 5.32 -6.54
C PRO A 24 -17.12 6.81 -6.48
N ALA A 25 -16.27 7.56 -7.18
CA ALA A 25 -16.61 8.92 -7.55
C ALA A 25 -17.61 8.91 -8.73
N ALA A 26 -18.30 10.04 -8.97
CA ALA A 26 -19.36 10.09 -9.98
C ALA A 26 -18.84 9.88 -11.42
N ASP A 27 -17.58 10.25 -11.70
CA ASP A 27 -16.89 10.00 -12.96
C ASP A 27 -16.54 8.51 -13.14
N GLU A 28 -16.03 7.86 -12.09
CA GLU A 28 -15.79 6.41 -12.08
C GLU A 28 -17.10 5.64 -12.34
N LEU A 29 -18.20 6.05 -11.71
CA LEU A 29 -19.52 5.45 -11.92
C LEU A 29 -20.07 5.76 -13.32
N HIS A 30 -19.87 6.98 -13.83
CA HIS A 30 -20.28 7.37 -15.19
C HIS A 30 -19.63 6.50 -16.26
N GLN A 31 -18.34 6.19 -16.13
CA GLN A 31 -17.64 5.30 -17.06
C GLN A 31 -18.25 3.89 -17.09
N ARG A 32 -18.71 3.38 -15.95
CA ARG A 32 -19.42 2.09 -15.86
C ARG A 32 -20.80 2.18 -16.49
N LEU A 33 -21.55 3.23 -16.14
CA LEU A 33 -22.91 3.47 -16.64
C LEU A 33 -22.96 3.67 -18.16
N LYS A 34 -21.94 4.26 -18.77
CA LYS A 34 -21.86 4.43 -20.23
C LYS A 34 -21.97 3.11 -21.00
N LYS A 35 -21.55 1.99 -20.41
CA LYS A 35 -21.69 0.65 -21.04
C LYS A 35 -23.15 0.20 -21.15
N LYS A 36 -24.00 0.64 -20.22
CA LYS A 36 -25.44 0.31 -20.16
C LYS A 36 -26.33 1.40 -20.76
N MET A 37 -25.94 2.66 -20.57
CA MET A 37 -26.65 3.85 -21.04
C MET A 37 -25.68 4.77 -21.79
N PRO A 38 -25.38 4.51 -23.08
CA PRO A 38 -24.37 5.27 -23.83
C PRO A 38 -24.66 6.78 -23.93
N ARG A 39 -25.93 7.18 -23.84
CA ARG A 39 -26.39 8.56 -23.93
C ARG A 39 -26.37 9.33 -22.60
N ILE A 40 -26.00 8.70 -21.47
CA ILE A 40 -25.98 9.41 -20.18
C ILE A 40 -24.79 10.36 -20.08
N SER A 41 -25.07 11.62 -19.72
CA SER A 41 -24.03 12.61 -19.44
C SER A 41 -23.54 12.51 -18.00
N LEU A 42 -22.30 12.95 -17.74
CA LEU A 42 -21.74 13.02 -16.39
C LEU A 42 -22.58 13.92 -15.47
N ALA A 43 -23.08 15.04 -15.98
CA ALA A 43 -23.96 15.95 -15.25
C ALA A 43 -25.26 15.26 -14.78
N THR A 44 -25.84 14.39 -15.61
CA THR A 44 -27.03 13.61 -15.25
C THR A 44 -26.72 12.59 -14.15
N VAL A 45 -25.53 11.97 -14.15
CA VAL A 45 -25.10 11.07 -13.07
C VAL A 45 -24.98 11.84 -11.76
N TYR A 46 -24.23 12.94 -11.73
CA TYR A 46 -24.09 13.79 -10.53
C TYR A 46 -25.44 14.23 -9.98
N ARG A 47 -26.34 14.75 -10.82
CA ARG A 47 -27.66 15.23 -10.39
C ARG A 47 -28.48 14.11 -9.77
N ASN A 48 -28.48 12.92 -10.36
CA ASN A 48 -29.22 11.79 -9.79
C ASN A 48 -28.60 11.29 -8.49
N LEU A 49 -27.27 11.24 -8.37
CA LEU A 49 -26.60 10.86 -7.14
C LEU A 49 -26.91 11.82 -5.98
N GLU A 50 -26.89 13.14 -6.21
CA GLU A 50 -27.28 14.12 -5.18
C GLU A 50 -28.75 13.93 -4.77
N ILE A 51 -29.66 13.76 -5.74
CA ILE A 51 -31.09 13.50 -5.45
C ILE A 51 -31.29 12.21 -4.64
N LEU A 52 -30.55 11.14 -4.98
CA LEU A 52 -30.62 9.86 -4.28
C LEU A 52 -30.04 9.97 -2.85
N ALA A 53 -28.98 10.76 -2.67
CA ALA A 53 -28.37 11.02 -1.37
C ALA A 53 -29.30 11.88 -0.49
N GLU A 54 -29.90 12.93 -1.04
CA GLU A 54 -30.89 13.77 -0.35
C GLU A 54 -32.15 12.97 0.06
N ALA A 55 -32.52 11.96 -0.75
CA ALA A 55 -33.62 11.05 -0.43
C ALA A 55 -33.23 9.95 0.57
N GLY A 56 -31.95 9.86 0.98
CA GLY A 56 -31.44 8.84 1.90
C GLY A 56 -31.37 7.43 1.30
N SER A 57 -31.44 7.30 -0.03
CA SER A 57 -31.31 6.01 -0.72
C SER A 57 -29.85 5.56 -0.86
N ILE A 58 -28.92 6.50 -0.85
CA ILE A 58 -27.48 6.29 -0.88
C ILE A 58 -26.82 7.26 0.10
N LYS A 59 -25.58 7.00 0.49
CA LYS A 59 -24.82 7.89 1.36
C LYS A 59 -23.76 8.63 0.56
N LYS A 60 -23.67 9.94 0.80
CA LYS A 60 -22.62 10.79 0.25
C LYS A 60 -21.46 10.85 1.23
N ILE A 61 -20.28 10.49 0.77
CA ILE A 61 -19.03 10.55 1.53
C ILE A 61 -18.26 11.76 1.02
N GLU A 62 -18.25 12.81 1.84
CA GLU A 62 -17.42 13.98 1.61
C GLU A 62 -16.12 13.76 2.36
N ILE A 63 -14.98 13.78 1.66
CA ILE A 63 -13.63 13.71 2.25
C ILE A 63 -13.02 15.12 2.13
N SER A 64 -12.41 15.65 3.19
CA SER A 64 -12.03 17.06 3.27
C SER A 64 -11.12 17.47 2.11
N GLY A 65 -11.60 18.40 1.27
CA GLY A 65 -10.87 18.89 0.09
C GLY A 65 -10.72 17.88 -1.06
N ARG A 66 -11.42 16.75 -1.01
CA ARG A 66 -11.35 15.68 -2.01
C ARG A 66 -12.67 15.50 -2.75
N GLN A 67 -12.60 14.79 -3.87
CA GLN A 67 -13.78 14.51 -4.69
C GLN A 67 -14.84 13.72 -3.91
N LYS A 68 -16.11 14.11 -4.08
CA LYS A 68 -17.26 13.42 -3.49
C LYS A 68 -17.32 11.97 -3.95
N ARG A 69 -17.50 11.06 -2.99
CA ARG A 69 -17.72 9.64 -3.24
C ARG A 69 -19.11 9.23 -2.77
N PHE A 70 -19.62 8.17 -3.37
CA PHE A 70 -20.98 7.71 -3.13
C PHE A 70 -20.98 6.26 -2.69
N ASP A 71 -21.93 5.95 -1.83
CA ASP A 71 -22.05 4.66 -1.17
C ASP A 71 -23.48 4.14 -1.27
N TRP A 72 -23.62 2.89 -1.67
CA TRP A 72 -24.89 2.19 -1.67
C TRP A 72 -25.38 1.90 -0.24
N GLU A 73 -24.47 1.65 0.69
CA GLU A 73 -24.80 1.31 2.07
C GLU A 73 -25.01 2.56 2.92
N VAL A 74 -26.25 2.76 3.38
CA VAL A 74 -26.60 3.90 4.22
C VAL A 74 -26.18 3.69 5.69
N ARG A 75 -25.88 2.44 6.08
CA ARG A 75 -25.52 2.11 7.46
C ARG A 75 -24.21 2.83 7.87
N PRO A 76 -24.11 3.34 9.11
CA PRO A 76 -22.88 3.92 9.60
C PRO A 76 -21.73 2.90 9.56
N HIS A 77 -20.62 3.30 8.93
CA HIS A 77 -19.36 2.60 8.95
C HIS A 77 -18.23 3.61 8.71
N ASN A 78 -17.01 3.20 9.02
CA ASN A 78 -15.83 4.03 8.87
C ASN A 78 -15.16 3.76 7.52
N HIS A 79 -14.50 4.79 6.98
CA HIS A 79 -13.84 4.71 5.69
C HIS A 79 -12.35 4.99 5.83
N ILE A 80 -11.54 4.36 4.99
CA ILE A 80 -10.13 4.66 4.80
C ILE A 80 -9.87 5.14 3.37
N TYR A 81 -9.13 6.23 3.23
CA TYR A 81 -8.76 6.83 1.96
C TYR A 81 -7.32 6.47 1.56
N CYS A 82 -7.15 5.96 0.34
CA CYS A 82 -5.82 5.71 -0.23
C CYS A 82 -5.20 7.00 -0.79
N LEU A 83 -4.03 7.39 -0.30
CA LEU A 83 -3.34 8.62 -0.74
C LEU A 83 -2.78 8.54 -2.18
N GLU A 84 -2.62 7.35 -2.75
CA GLU A 84 -2.07 7.17 -4.10
C GLU A 84 -3.14 7.02 -5.18
N CYS A 85 -4.04 6.05 -5.03
CA CYS A 85 -5.06 5.75 -6.04
C CYS A 85 -6.42 6.35 -5.72
N HIS A 86 -6.53 7.08 -4.61
CA HIS A 86 -7.72 7.82 -4.18
C HIS A 86 -8.94 6.95 -3.87
N ARG A 87 -8.83 5.61 -3.91
CA ARG A 87 -9.91 4.69 -3.56
C ARG A 87 -10.30 4.84 -2.09
N VAL A 88 -11.56 4.55 -1.81
CA VAL A 88 -12.12 4.56 -0.47
C VAL A 88 -12.74 3.20 -0.16
N ASP A 89 -12.23 2.59 0.90
CA ASP A 89 -12.63 1.27 1.38
C ASP A 89 -13.21 1.36 2.79
N ASN A 90 -13.97 0.34 3.19
CA ASN A 90 -14.54 0.25 4.53
C ASN A 90 -13.53 -0.28 5.54
N ILE A 91 -13.55 0.30 6.74
CA ILE A 91 -12.80 -0.20 7.89
C ILE A 91 -13.77 -0.41 9.07
N ARG A 92 -13.62 -1.54 9.75
CA ARG A 92 -14.37 -1.83 10.96
C ARG A 92 -13.55 -1.36 12.16
N LEU A 93 -14.19 -0.62 13.05
CA LEU A 93 -13.63 -0.29 14.36
C LEU A 93 -14.36 -1.17 15.38
N GLU A 94 -13.61 -1.80 16.29
CA GLU A 94 -14.15 -2.74 17.28
C GLU A 94 -14.93 -2.02 18.38
N SER A 95 -14.58 -0.77 18.68
CA SER A 95 -15.39 0.12 19.48
C SER A 95 -16.08 1.12 18.57
N GLU A 96 -17.36 1.40 18.86
CA GLU A 96 -17.92 2.71 18.58
C GLU A 96 -16.95 3.70 19.18
N THR A 97 -16.08 4.26 18.35
CA THR A 97 -15.01 5.13 18.79
C THR A 97 -15.75 6.30 19.40
N GLN A 98 -15.72 6.41 20.73
CA GLN A 98 -16.17 7.60 21.42
C GLN A 98 -15.48 8.74 20.70
N VAL A 99 -16.28 9.51 19.96
CA VAL A 99 -15.81 10.65 19.22
C VAL A 99 -14.99 11.46 20.22
N PRO A 100 -13.68 11.66 20.00
CA PRO A 100 -12.83 12.26 21.01
C PRO A 100 -13.42 13.62 21.34
N GLN A 101 -13.90 13.76 22.58
CA GLN A 101 -14.33 15.04 23.09
C GLN A 101 -13.08 15.77 23.58
N PRO A 102 -12.88 17.03 23.17
CA PRO A 102 -11.75 17.78 23.68
C PRO A 102 -11.93 18.04 25.17
N ASP A 103 -10.86 17.88 25.93
CA ASP A 103 -10.84 18.17 27.37
C ASP A 103 -11.03 19.67 27.69
N ASP A 104 -10.75 20.53 26.70
CA ASP A 104 -10.94 21.98 26.74
C ASP A 104 -11.52 22.45 25.40
N ASP A 105 -12.76 22.95 25.43
CA ASP A 105 -13.45 23.47 24.25
C ASP A 105 -13.01 24.89 23.89
N ARG A 106 -12.18 25.55 24.72
CA ARG A 106 -11.72 26.94 24.57
C ARG A 106 -12.86 27.94 24.31
N GLY A 107 -14.06 27.65 24.81
CA GLY A 107 -15.26 28.46 24.59
C GLY A 107 -15.92 28.29 23.21
N TYR A 108 -15.54 27.27 22.43
CA TYR A 108 -16.19 26.95 21.16
C TYR A 108 -17.45 26.10 21.38
N ALA A 109 -18.54 26.46 20.70
CA ALA A 109 -19.71 25.59 20.58
C ALA A 109 -19.42 24.49 19.54
N ILE A 110 -18.86 23.36 19.99
CA ILE A 110 -18.47 22.25 19.11
C ILE A 110 -19.72 21.61 18.50
N THR A 111 -19.87 21.73 17.18
CA THR A 111 -21.01 21.15 16.44
C THR A 111 -20.76 19.73 15.95
N GLY A 112 -19.53 19.23 16.09
CA GLY A 112 -19.17 17.88 15.69
C GLY A 112 -17.66 17.64 15.65
N CYS A 113 -17.29 16.38 15.49
CA CYS A 113 -15.91 15.95 15.28
C CYS A 113 -15.90 14.91 14.15
N ARG A 114 -14.81 14.92 13.39
CA ARG A 114 -14.67 14.17 12.15
C ARG A 114 -13.34 13.43 12.16
N ILE A 115 -13.42 12.10 12.11
CA ILE A 115 -12.26 11.22 12.06
C ILE A 115 -12.06 10.79 10.61
N GLU A 116 -10.86 10.97 10.08
CA GLU A 116 -10.47 10.50 8.73
C GLU A 116 -9.32 9.51 8.83
N PHE A 117 -9.52 8.30 8.30
CA PHE A 117 -8.43 7.35 8.11
C PHE A 117 -7.82 7.54 6.73
N THR A 118 -6.51 7.76 6.66
CA THR A 118 -5.76 7.83 5.40
C THR A 118 -4.59 6.85 5.42
N GLY A 119 -4.31 6.22 4.29
CA GLY A 119 -3.19 5.27 4.18
C GLY A 119 -2.89 4.93 2.73
N ILE A 120 -2.15 3.84 2.51
CA ILE A 120 -1.86 3.30 1.18
C ILE A 120 -2.54 1.94 1.06
N CYS A 121 -3.36 1.75 0.03
CA CYS A 121 -4.10 0.49 -0.15
C CYS A 121 -3.18 -0.68 -0.53
N PRO A 122 -3.57 -1.94 -0.29
CA PRO A 122 -2.73 -3.10 -0.59
C PRO A 122 -2.28 -3.20 -2.05
N VAL A 123 -3.10 -2.71 -3.00
CA VAL A 123 -2.76 -2.68 -4.43
C VAL A 123 -1.62 -1.69 -4.69
N CYS A 124 -1.70 -0.51 -4.10
CA CYS A 124 -0.69 0.53 -4.19
C CYS A 124 0.62 0.13 -3.50
N GLN A 125 0.52 -0.48 -2.31
CA GLN A 125 1.68 -1.02 -1.62
C GLN A 125 2.43 -2.02 -2.51
N LYS A 126 1.72 -2.97 -3.15
CA LYS A 126 2.32 -3.92 -4.09
C LYS A 126 2.99 -3.24 -5.30
N LYS A 127 2.37 -2.22 -5.88
CA LYS A 127 2.98 -1.45 -6.99
C LYS A 127 4.29 -0.79 -6.57
N HIS A 128 4.38 -0.26 -5.36
CA HIS A 128 5.62 0.30 -4.82
C HIS A 128 6.70 -0.78 -4.62
N PHE A 129 6.33 -1.99 -4.22
CA PHE A 129 7.25 -3.13 -4.16
C PHE A 129 7.74 -3.56 -5.55
N GLU A 130 6.89 -3.50 -6.57
CA GLU A 130 7.21 -3.94 -7.95
C GLU A 130 7.99 -2.88 -8.73
N GLN A 131 7.70 -1.58 -8.55
CA GLN A 131 8.37 -0.49 -9.25
C GLN A 131 9.70 -0.06 -8.62
N GLY A 132 9.91 -0.35 -7.33
CA GLY A 132 11.24 -0.37 -6.73
C GLY A 132 12.10 -1.56 -7.17
N GLY A 133 11.56 -2.45 -8.00
CA GLY A 133 12.13 -3.75 -8.38
C GLY A 133 12.79 -3.82 -9.76
N SER A 134 13.22 -2.70 -10.36
CA SER A 134 14.16 -2.72 -11.49
C SER A 134 15.63 -2.80 -11.03
N SER A 135 15.87 -3.53 -9.95
CA SER A 135 17.12 -4.23 -9.72
C SER A 135 16.77 -5.60 -9.15
N MET A 136 17.19 -6.64 -9.88
CA MET A 136 17.06 -8.06 -9.54
C MET A 136 17.01 -8.33 -8.03
N GLY A 137 15.97 -9.04 -7.58
CA GLY A 137 15.86 -9.51 -6.20
C GLY A 137 14.57 -10.27 -5.99
N CYS A 138 14.55 -11.55 -6.38
CA CYS A 138 13.42 -12.44 -6.15
C CYS A 138 13.08 -12.50 -4.65
N ALA A 139 11.77 -12.44 -4.38
CA ALA A 139 11.18 -12.50 -3.07
C ALA A 139 11.42 -13.85 -2.39
N LYS A 140 12.21 -13.83 -1.32
CA LYS A 140 11.97 -14.69 -0.14
C LYS A 140 12.63 -14.08 1.10
N CYS A 141 11.79 -13.86 2.11
CA CYS A 141 12.12 -13.77 3.53
C CYS A 141 12.72 -12.46 4.06
N LYS A 142 11.86 -11.64 4.69
CA LYS A 142 12.25 -10.90 5.89
C LYS A 142 12.43 -11.92 7.03
N SER A 143 13.67 -12.33 7.28
CA SER A 143 14.10 -12.95 8.55
C SER A 143 15.60 -13.26 8.48
N ASP A 144 16.49 -12.31 8.78
CA ASP A 144 17.92 -12.57 9.09
C ASP A 144 18.68 -13.60 8.21
N SER A 145 18.21 -13.84 6.98
CA SER A 145 18.61 -15.00 6.19
C SER A 145 19.46 -14.50 5.06
N LEU A 146 20.75 -14.82 5.15
CA LEU A 146 21.72 -14.61 4.10
C LEU A 146 21.17 -15.14 2.76
N ASN A 147 21.23 -14.33 1.72
CA ASN A 147 20.85 -14.78 0.38
C ASN A 147 21.85 -15.84 -0.12
N ALA A 148 21.49 -16.58 -1.18
CA ALA A 148 22.30 -17.69 -1.67
C ALA A 148 23.75 -17.26 -2.02
N SER A 149 23.92 -16.09 -2.63
CA SER A 149 25.24 -15.57 -3.00
C SER A 149 26.06 -15.07 -1.80
N GLN A 150 25.44 -14.51 -0.77
CA GLN A 150 26.10 -14.16 0.50
C GLN A 150 26.59 -15.41 1.25
N ASN A 151 25.76 -16.46 1.31
CA ASN A 151 26.15 -17.74 1.89
C ASN A 151 27.32 -18.37 1.14
N GLN A 152 27.33 -18.26 -0.19
CA GLN A 152 28.42 -18.76 -1.03
C GLN A 152 29.73 -18.00 -0.76
N VAL A 153 29.68 -16.66 -0.67
CA VAL A 153 30.84 -15.82 -0.30
C VAL A 153 31.37 -16.16 1.10
N LEU A 154 30.49 -16.33 2.10
CA LEU A 154 30.92 -16.69 3.46
C LEU A 154 31.53 -18.08 3.53
N ARG A 155 30.98 -19.08 2.81
CA ARG A 155 31.59 -20.42 2.72
C ARG A 155 32.96 -20.38 2.07
N THR A 156 33.12 -19.61 0.98
CA THR A 156 34.42 -19.40 0.34
C THR A 156 35.43 -18.78 1.32
N LEU A 157 35.01 -17.76 2.08
CA LEU A 157 35.86 -17.13 3.09
C LEU A 157 36.16 -18.02 4.30
N ALA A 158 35.26 -18.92 4.66
CA ALA A 158 35.49 -19.91 5.72
C ALA A 158 36.50 -20.98 5.33
N LEU A 159 36.60 -21.31 4.03
CA LEU A 159 37.58 -22.24 3.48
C LEU A 159 38.95 -21.59 3.27
N SER A 160 39.02 -20.27 3.09
CA SER A 160 40.29 -19.54 2.96
C SER A 160 40.96 -19.33 4.31
N LYS A 161 42.22 -19.74 4.44
CA LYS A 161 43.03 -19.55 5.68
C LYS A 161 43.59 -18.12 5.84
N ASN A 162 43.62 -17.34 4.77
CA ASN A 162 44.19 -15.99 4.72
C ASN A 162 43.18 -14.99 4.16
N PRO A 163 43.30 -13.68 4.46
CA PRO A 163 42.43 -12.65 3.88
C PRO A 163 42.50 -12.61 2.35
N CYS A 164 41.36 -12.76 1.69
CA CYS A 164 41.26 -12.87 0.23
C CYS A 164 40.74 -11.58 -0.42
N GLY A 165 41.22 -11.31 -1.63
CA GLY A 165 40.74 -10.20 -2.46
C GLY A 165 39.44 -10.53 -3.19
N SER A 166 38.72 -9.49 -3.63
CA SER A 166 37.44 -9.68 -4.34
C SER A 166 37.54 -10.55 -5.60
N LYS A 167 38.66 -10.48 -6.34
CA LYS A 167 38.92 -11.32 -7.52
C LYS A 167 39.10 -12.81 -7.18
N GLU A 168 39.77 -13.09 -6.07
CA GLU A 168 40.00 -14.46 -5.59
C GLU A 168 38.70 -15.08 -5.10
N ILE A 169 37.89 -14.27 -4.40
CA ILE A 169 36.56 -14.67 -3.92
C ILE A 169 35.62 -14.93 -5.10
N ALA A 170 35.64 -14.10 -6.15
CA ALA A 170 34.84 -14.32 -7.36
C ALA A 170 35.22 -15.63 -8.06
N ALA A 171 36.53 -15.89 -8.23
CA ALA A 171 37.01 -17.12 -8.85
C ALA A 171 36.62 -18.38 -8.04
N ALA A 172 36.69 -18.31 -6.70
CA ALA A 172 36.42 -19.45 -5.83
C ALA A 172 34.92 -19.64 -5.51
N SER A 173 34.12 -18.58 -5.58
CA SER A 173 32.66 -18.64 -5.39
C SER A 173 31.91 -18.90 -6.69
N GLY A 174 32.50 -18.70 -7.87
CA GLY A 174 31.80 -18.83 -9.15
C GLY A 174 30.76 -17.72 -9.41
N LEU A 175 30.85 -16.61 -8.67
CA LEU A 175 30.01 -15.44 -8.82
C LEU A 175 30.70 -14.35 -9.64
N ASP A 176 29.91 -13.45 -10.25
CA ASP A 176 30.45 -12.31 -10.98
C ASP A 176 31.17 -11.31 -10.03
N ALA A 177 32.21 -10.65 -10.53
CA ALA A 177 33.02 -9.72 -9.74
C ALA A 177 32.22 -8.52 -9.19
N LYS A 178 31.18 -8.07 -9.90
CA LYS A 178 30.28 -7.00 -9.47
C LYS A 178 29.36 -7.48 -8.35
N GLU A 179 28.87 -8.71 -8.45
CA GLU A 179 28.02 -9.34 -7.43
C GLU A 179 28.81 -9.56 -6.12
N VAL A 180 30.04 -10.06 -6.22
CA VAL A 180 30.93 -10.24 -5.05
C VAL A 180 31.21 -8.92 -4.35
N SER A 181 31.49 -7.85 -5.10
CA SER A 181 31.78 -6.53 -4.51
C SER A 181 30.57 -5.95 -3.74
N GLY A 182 29.36 -6.15 -4.26
CA GLY A 182 28.12 -5.78 -3.58
C GLY A 182 27.88 -6.60 -2.31
N ASN A 183 28.06 -7.92 -2.39
CA ASN A 183 27.89 -8.82 -1.25
C ASN A 183 28.91 -8.58 -0.15
N LEU A 184 30.18 -8.31 -0.47
CA LEU A 184 31.21 -7.95 0.52
C LEU A 184 30.85 -6.68 1.27
N SER A 185 30.32 -5.67 0.56
CA SER A 185 29.89 -4.42 1.20
C SER A 185 28.73 -4.64 2.16
N ALA A 186 27.76 -5.49 1.79
CA ALA A 186 26.62 -5.84 2.62
C ALA A 186 27.04 -6.68 3.85
N LEU A 187 27.86 -7.71 3.67
CA LEU A 187 28.35 -8.59 4.74
C LEU A 187 29.23 -7.83 5.74
N LYS A 188 30.01 -6.86 5.27
CA LYS A 188 30.81 -5.98 6.14
C LYS A 188 29.92 -5.09 7.00
N LYS A 189 28.80 -4.59 6.46
CA LYS A 189 27.83 -3.76 7.20
C LYS A 189 27.09 -4.54 8.29
N ILE A 190 26.87 -5.84 8.07
CA ILE A 190 26.22 -6.75 9.03
C ILE A 190 27.23 -7.28 10.07
N GLY A 191 28.54 -7.16 9.80
CA GLY A 191 29.60 -7.59 10.72
C GLY A 191 30.03 -9.06 10.57
N TYR A 192 29.65 -9.72 9.47
CA TYR A 192 30.02 -11.12 9.20
C TYR A 192 31.40 -11.27 8.54
N ILE A 193 31.95 -10.18 8.01
CA ILE A 193 33.31 -10.15 7.45
C ILE A 193 34.07 -8.91 7.93
N ALA A 194 35.38 -9.05 8.10
CA ALA A 194 36.31 -7.98 8.41
C ALA A 194 37.24 -7.71 7.22
N SER A 195 37.86 -6.52 7.20
CA SER A 195 38.85 -6.15 6.19
C SER A 195 40.11 -5.62 6.87
N PRO A 196 41.04 -6.51 7.26
CA PRO A 196 42.25 -6.12 7.99
C PRO A 196 43.26 -5.38 7.10
N VAL A 197 43.22 -5.63 5.79
CA VAL A 197 44.05 -4.97 4.77
C VAL A 197 43.15 -4.42 3.68
N ARG A 198 43.51 -3.26 3.10
CA ARG A 198 42.75 -2.64 2.00
C ARG A 198 42.45 -3.70 0.92
N CYS A 199 41.16 -3.86 0.62
CA CYS A 199 40.65 -4.78 -0.39
C CYS A 199 40.91 -6.28 -0.13
N LYS A 200 41.24 -6.67 1.11
CA LYS A 200 41.26 -8.07 1.55
C LYS A 200 40.20 -8.29 2.63
N TYR A 201 39.53 -9.44 2.58
CA TYR A 201 38.40 -9.76 3.45
C TYR A 201 38.61 -11.12 4.12
N GLU A 202 38.18 -11.22 5.38
CA GLU A 202 38.17 -12.45 6.17
C GLU A 202 36.84 -12.60 6.91
N ILE A 203 36.45 -13.83 7.23
CA ILE A 203 35.21 -14.11 7.94
C ILE A 203 35.36 -13.90 9.46
N THR A 204 34.40 -13.23 10.08
CA THR A 204 34.36 -13.01 11.54
C THR A 204 33.81 -14.23 12.28
N PRO A 205 33.99 -14.34 13.61
CA PRO A 205 33.33 -15.38 14.41
C PRO A 205 31.81 -15.39 14.26
N GLU A 206 31.19 -14.21 14.13
CA GLU A 206 29.76 -14.03 13.88
C GLU A 206 29.37 -14.56 12.51
N GLY A 207 30.16 -14.27 11.47
CA GLY A 207 29.95 -14.81 10.13
C GLY A 207 30.08 -16.33 10.07
N LYS A 208 31.00 -16.92 10.86
CA LYS A 208 31.14 -18.39 10.97
C LYS A 208 29.92 -19.02 11.62
N LYS A 209 29.32 -18.39 12.64
CA LYS A 209 28.08 -18.86 13.28
C LYS A 209 26.88 -18.78 12.33
N ALA A 210 26.87 -17.81 11.42
CA ALA A 210 25.78 -17.62 10.47
C ALA A 210 25.73 -18.69 9.35
N ILE A 211 26.81 -19.45 9.16
CA ILE A 211 26.90 -20.53 8.16
C ILE A 211 26.98 -21.94 8.77
N ALA A 212 27.02 -22.05 10.10
CA ALA A 212 27.06 -23.30 10.86
C ALA A 212 25.64 -23.84 11.08
#